data_AF-A0A7S6S7E7-F1
#
_entry.id   AF-A0A7S6S7E7-F1
#
_cell.length_a   1.000
_cell.length_b   1.000
_cell.length_c   1.000
_cell.angle_alpha   90.00
_cell.angle_beta   90.00
_cell.angle_gamma   90.00
#
_symmetry.space_group_name_H-M   'P 1'
#
loop_
_entity.id
_entity.type
_entity.pdbx_description
1 polymer ?
#
loop_
_entity_poly.entity_id
_entity_poly.type
_entity_poly.pdbx_seq_one_letter_code
_entity_poly.pdbx_strand_id
1 'polypeptide(L)'
;MNDLESQALEMMAVDNDPDDTIHQIPNHSRAVCINIGDFLRKELPAREIMLSPWLTMQSLFMIYAWRGIGKSWLALTLAYAVACGGVFLGWKAPQKRRVLYIDGELPAPTLQERLSVRNLRVVYREVD
;
A
#
# COMPACT_ATOMS: atom_id res chain seq x y z
N MET A 1 -2.55 -48.18 -0.42
CA MET A 1 -3.06 -46.83 -0.14
C MET A 1 -4.29 -47.04 0.71
N ASN A 2 -4.22 -46.76 2.01
CA ASN A 2 -5.32 -47.01 2.93
C ASN A 2 -6.38 -45.90 2.74
N ASP A 3 -7.65 -46.19 2.99
CA ASP A 3 -8.78 -45.25 2.79
C ASP A 3 -8.57 -43.87 3.46
N LEU A 4 -7.76 -43.80 4.51
CA LEU A 4 -7.35 -42.56 5.18
C LEU A 4 -6.42 -41.67 4.31
N GLU A 5 -5.54 -42.25 3.49
CA GLU A 5 -4.68 -41.51 2.57
C GLU A 5 -5.47 -40.95 1.38
N SER A 6 -6.47 -41.70 0.92
CA SER A 6 -7.38 -41.28 -0.15
C SER A 6 -8.27 -40.12 0.29
N GLN A 7 -8.83 -40.19 1.52
CA GLN A 7 -9.62 -39.10 2.11
C GLN A 7 -8.78 -37.86 2.41
N ALA A 8 -7.52 -38.02 2.81
CA ALA A 8 -6.60 -36.90 3.01
C ALA A 8 -6.22 -36.19 1.70
N LEU A 9 -6.07 -36.92 0.59
CA LEU A 9 -5.83 -36.34 -0.73
C LEU A 9 -7.04 -35.57 -1.26
N GLU A 10 -8.25 -36.07 -1.01
CA GLU A 10 -9.50 -35.41 -1.40
C GLU A 10 -9.74 -34.13 -0.57
N MET A 11 -9.39 -34.13 0.72
CA MET A 11 -9.45 -32.95 1.58
C MET A 11 -8.34 -31.92 1.29
N MET A 12 -7.30 -32.30 0.54
CA MET A 12 -6.21 -31.43 0.09
C MET A 12 -6.35 -30.98 -1.37
N ALA A 13 -7.39 -31.41 -2.08
CA ALA A 13 -7.78 -30.83 -3.36
C ALA A 13 -8.40 -29.45 -3.07
N VAL A 14 -7.55 -28.42 -3.03
CA VAL A 14 -7.96 -27.02 -2.98
C VAL A 14 -8.93 -26.78 -4.13
N ASP A 15 -10.17 -26.40 -3.78
CA ASP A 15 -11.17 -25.90 -4.70
C ASP A 15 -10.53 -24.82 -5.58
N ASN A 16 -10.34 -25.13 -6.87
CA ASN A 16 -10.00 -24.11 -7.85
C ASN A 16 -11.27 -23.29 -8.09
N ASP A 17 -11.43 -22.22 -7.30
CA ASP A 17 -12.42 -21.19 -7.58
C ASP A 17 -12.09 -20.57 -8.96
N PRO A 18 -13.00 -20.61 -9.95
CA PRO A 18 -12.75 -20.02 -11.26
C PRO A 18 -12.50 -18.50 -11.23
N ASP A 19 -12.70 -17.82 -10.10
CA ASP A 19 -12.43 -16.38 -9.93
C ASP A 19 -10.98 -16.07 -9.46
N ASP A 20 -10.12 -17.07 -9.24
CA ASP A 20 -8.71 -16.90 -8.81
C ASP A 20 -7.78 -16.33 -9.91
N THR A 21 -8.33 -15.84 -11.02
CA THR A 21 -7.58 -15.29 -12.16
C THR A 21 -6.92 -13.94 -11.89
N ILE A 22 -7.17 -13.29 -10.74
CA ILE A 22 -6.66 -11.94 -10.44
C ILE A 22 -5.28 -11.92 -9.73
N HIS A 23 -4.77 -13.05 -9.22
CA HIS A 23 -3.54 -13.08 -8.43
C HIS A 23 -2.40 -13.92 -9.01
N GLN A 24 -2.03 -13.68 -10.28
CA GLN A 24 -0.67 -14.00 -10.72
C GLN A 24 0.32 -13.02 -10.09
N ILE A 25 0.83 -13.35 -8.91
CA ILE A 25 1.91 -12.60 -8.25
C ILE A 25 3.12 -12.61 -9.21
N PRO A 26 3.64 -11.44 -9.63
CA PRO A 26 4.73 -11.39 -10.60
C PRO A 26 5.94 -12.15 -10.06
N ASN A 27 6.50 -13.01 -10.90
CA ASN A 27 7.66 -13.86 -10.64
C ASN A 27 8.78 -13.07 -9.92
N HIS A 28 8.96 -13.30 -8.62
CA HIS A 28 10.00 -12.61 -7.86
C HIS A 28 11.37 -13.03 -8.41
N SER A 29 12.06 -12.08 -9.06
CA SER A 29 13.43 -12.28 -9.53
C SER A 29 14.30 -12.87 -8.41
N ARG A 30 14.98 -13.99 -8.70
CA ARG A 30 15.87 -14.64 -7.75
C ARG A 30 16.90 -13.64 -7.20
N ALA A 31 17.14 -13.69 -5.90
CA ALA A 31 18.22 -12.94 -5.27
C ALA A 31 19.56 -13.36 -5.89
N VAL A 32 20.38 -12.38 -6.29
CA VAL A 32 21.70 -12.61 -6.88
C VAL A 32 22.77 -12.12 -5.91
N CYS A 33 23.79 -12.94 -5.66
CA CYS A 33 24.97 -12.52 -4.91
C CYS A 33 25.89 -11.71 -5.84
N ILE A 34 26.34 -10.54 -5.38
CA ILE A 34 27.25 -9.65 -6.10
C ILE A 34 28.39 -9.25 -5.15
N ASN A 35 29.61 -9.12 -5.66
CA ASN A 35 30.72 -8.63 -4.85
C ASN A 35 30.62 -7.10 -4.62
N ILE A 36 31.36 -6.60 -3.64
CA ILE A 36 31.30 -5.19 -3.27
C ILE A 36 31.80 -4.25 -4.38
N GLY A 37 32.82 -4.66 -5.15
CA GLY A 37 33.40 -3.83 -6.21
C GLY A 37 32.43 -3.60 -7.36
N ASP A 38 31.71 -4.64 -7.76
CA ASP A 38 30.69 -4.59 -8.80
C ASP A 38 29.44 -3.86 -8.32
N PHE A 39 29.07 -4.02 -7.04
CA PHE A 39 27.96 -3.26 -6.45
C PHE A 39 28.22 -1.75 -6.45
N LEU A 40 29.42 -1.31 -6.06
CA LEU A 40 29.76 0.12 -6.02
C LEU A 40 29.85 0.75 -7.42
N ARG A 41 30.07 -0.05 -8.48
CA ARG A 41 30.09 0.41 -9.87
C ARG A 41 28.70 0.42 -10.53
N LYS A 42 27.66 -0.12 -9.86
CA LYS A 42 26.31 -0.07 -10.40
C LYS A 42 25.77 1.36 -10.37
N GLU A 43 25.26 1.79 -11.51
CA GLU A 43 24.38 2.96 -11.58
C GLU A 43 23.02 2.58 -11.00
N LEU A 44 22.74 3.01 -9.77
CA LEU A 44 21.44 2.84 -9.13
C LEU A 44 20.54 4.02 -9.47
N PRO A 45 19.26 3.79 -9.81
CA PRO A 45 18.35 4.89 -10.10
C PRO A 45 18.15 5.75 -8.84
N ALA A 46 18.00 7.06 -9.05
CA ALA A 46 17.63 7.96 -7.97
C ALA A 46 16.28 7.55 -7.37
N ARG A 47 16.12 7.69 -6.06
CA ARG A 47 14.85 7.40 -5.39
C ARG A 47 13.77 8.35 -5.91
N GLU A 48 12.72 7.76 -6.46
CA GLU A 48 11.57 8.53 -6.92
C GLU A 48 10.84 9.16 -5.73
N ILE A 49 10.51 10.45 -5.86
CA ILE A 49 9.84 11.22 -4.81
C ILE A 49 8.32 11.16 -5.01
N MET A 50 7.61 10.73 -3.95
CA MET A 50 6.15 10.77 -3.86
C MET A 50 5.65 12.12 -3.34
N LEU A 51 6.32 12.69 -2.34
CA LEU A 51 6.03 14.00 -1.77
C LEU A 51 7.34 14.68 -1.34
N SER A 52 7.70 15.78 -2.01
CA SER A 52 9.00 16.43 -1.82
C SER A 52 9.08 17.19 -0.49
N PRO A 53 10.23 17.16 0.22
CA PRO A 53 11.49 16.50 -0.17
C PRO A 53 11.70 15.08 0.38
N TRP A 54 10.82 14.58 1.23
CA TRP A 54 11.16 13.44 2.11
C TRP A 54 10.45 12.14 1.77
N LEU A 55 9.21 12.16 1.29
CA LEU A 55 8.44 10.94 1.04
C LEU A 55 8.86 10.34 -0.30
N THR A 56 9.62 9.25 -0.25
CA THR A 56 10.19 8.58 -1.43
C THR A 56 9.63 7.16 -1.59
N MET A 57 9.68 6.65 -2.83
CA MET A 57 9.38 5.25 -3.14
C MET A 57 10.31 4.30 -2.39
N GLN A 58 9.88 3.04 -2.22
CA GLN A 58 10.66 1.98 -1.59
C GLN A 58 11.17 2.34 -0.18
N SER A 59 10.38 3.09 0.58
CA SER A 59 10.74 3.59 1.91
C SER A 59 9.56 3.45 2.87
N LEU A 60 9.86 3.34 4.16
CA LEU A 60 8.88 3.27 5.25
C LEU A 60 9.01 4.52 6.13
N PHE A 61 7.87 5.19 6.40
CA PHE A 61 7.80 6.40 7.22
C PHE A 61 6.78 6.23 8.33
N MET A 62 7.07 6.81 9.50
CA MET A 62 6.18 6.78 10.67
C MET A 62 5.85 8.19 11.13
N ILE A 63 4.56 8.50 11.26
CA ILE A 63 4.08 9.74 11.88
C ILE A 63 3.79 9.46 13.34
N TYR A 64 4.50 10.14 14.24
CA TYR A 64 4.36 9.98 15.69
C TYR A 64 4.01 11.30 16.37
N ALA A 65 3.02 11.27 17.26
CA ALA A 65 2.59 12.39 18.11
C ALA A 65 1.57 11.90 19.16
N TRP A 66 1.32 12.71 20.20
CA TRP A 66 0.28 12.45 21.20
C TRP A 66 -1.14 12.40 20.59
N ARG A 67 -2.11 11.82 21.31
CA ARG A 67 -3.53 11.79 20.87
C ARG A 67 -4.09 13.21 20.77
N GLY A 68 -5.02 13.43 19.84
CA GLY A 68 -5.65 14.75 19.61
C GLY A 68 -4.84 15.74 18.75
N ILE A 69 -3.57 15.46 18.42
CA ILE A 69 -2.71 16.37 17.64
C ILE A 69 -3.05 16.41 16.13
N GLY A 70 -3.94 15.53 15.65
CA GLY A 70 -4.36 15.52 14.24
C GLY A 70 -3.55 14.61 13.31
N LYS A 71 -2.90 13.57 13.84
CA LYS A 71 -2.17 12.58 13.02
C LYS A 71 -3.02 11.96 11.91
N SER A 72 -4.25 11.56 12.21
CA SER A 72 -5.16 10.96 11.22
C SER A 72 -5.52 11.96 10.12
N TRP A 73 -5.71 13.23 10.47
CA TRP A 73 -5.90 14.31 9.50
C TRP A 73 -4.70 14.54 8.62
N LEU A 74 -3.49 14.54 9.21
CA LEU A 74 -2.23 14.66 8.48
C LEU A 74 -2.06 13.50 7.51
N ALA A 75 -2.24 12.26 7.97
CA ALA A 75 -2.10 11.05 7.15
C ALA A 75 -3.12 11.02 6.00
N LEU A 76 -4.39 11.32 6.29
CA LEU A 76 -5.45 11.37 5.28
C LEU A 76 -5.19 12.45 4.23
N THR A 77 -4.75 13.64 4.64
CA THR A 77 -4.49 14.74 3.71
C THR A 77 -3.22 14.50 2.90
N LEU A 78 -2.21 13.88 3.49
CA LEU A 78 -1.00 13.43 2.78
C LEU A 78 -1.35 12.42 1.70
N ALA A 79 -2.15 11.40 2.04
CA ALA A 79 -2.66 10.41 1.11
C ALA A 79 -3.43 11.07 -0.04
N TYR A 80 -4.29 12.04 0.26
CA TYR A 80 -5.01 12.82 -0.74
C TYR A 80 -4.08 13.63 -1.66
N ALA A 81 -3.08 14.33 -1.10
CA ALA A 81 -2.13 15.13 -1.87
C ALA A 81 -1.34 14.26 -2.85
N VAL A 82 -0.90 13.07 -2.43
CA VAL A 82 -0.21 12.11 -3.30
C VAL A 82 -1.16 11.53 -4.35
N ALA A 83 -2.41 11.24 -3.98
CA ALA A 83 -3.42 10.73 -4.90
C ALA A 83 -3.74 11.71 -6.04
N CYS A 84 -3.86 12.99 -5.70
CA CYS A 84 -4.20 14.05 -6.64
C CYS A 84 -3.00 14.76 -7.27
N GLY A 85 -1.76 14.45 -6.88
CA GLY A 85 -0.57 15.16 -7.37
C GLY A 85 -0.55 16.64 -6.94
N GLY A 86 -1.03 16.92 -5.73
CA GLY A 86 -1.24 18.27 -5.21
C GLY A 86 -0.09 18.80 -4.34
N VAL A 87 -0.38 19.90 -3.65
CA VAL A 87 0.51 20.54 -2.67
C VAL A 87 -0.15 20.53 -1.30
N PHE A 88 0.61 20.18 -0.27
CA PHE A 88 0.16 20.16 1.11
C PHE A 88 1.30 20.60 2.04
N LEU A 89 1.06 21.61 2.89
CA LEU A 89 2.07 22.20 3.80
C LEU A 89 3.38 22.61 3.10
N GLY A 90 3.30 23.04 1.84
CA GLY A 90 4.47 23.35 1.01
C GLY A 90 5.16 22.13 0.39
N TRP A 91 4.77 20.91 0.78
CA TRP A 91 5.24 19.68 0.14
C TRP A 91 4.46 19.41 -1.14
N LYS A 92 5.16 19.04 -2.20
CA LYS A 92 4.58 18.85 -3.53
C LYS A 92 4.65 17.38 -3.95
N ALA A 93 3.52 16.84 -4.40
CA ALA A 93 3.48 15.58 -5.10
C ALA A 93 3.72 15.85 -6.59
N PRO A 94 4.88 15.46 -7.16
CA PRO A 94 5.19 15.79 -8.56
C PRO A 94 4.27 15.08 -9.56
N GLN A 95 3.69 13.95 -9.17
CA GLN A 95 2.83 13.11 -10.01
C GLN A 95 1.71 12.48 -9.17
N LYS A 96 0.55 12.28 -9.79
CA LYS A 96 -0.60 11.56 -9.21
C LYS A 96 -0.27 10.08 -9.06
N ARG A 97 -0.64 9.47 -7.94
CA ARG A 97 -0.41 8.04 -7.69
C ARG A 97 -1.64 7.36 -7.10
N ARG A 98 -1.73 6.03 -7.24
CA ARG A 98 -2.76 5.26 -6.53
C ARG A 98 -2.36 5.13 -5.06
N VAL A 99 -3.26 5.46 -4.15
CA VAL A 99 -3.02 5.43 -2.70
C VAL A 99 -4.13 4.63 -2.04
N LEU A 100 -3.75 3.69 -1.17
CA LEU A 100 -4.66 2.98 -0.27
C LEU A 100 -4.50 3.59 1.13
N TYR A 101 -5.59 4.12 1.67
CA TYR A 101 -5.65 4.61 3.04
C TYR A 101 -6.44 3.60 3.88
N ILE A 102 -5.81 3.05 4.91
CA ILE A 102 -6.40 2.07 5.82
C ILE A 102 -6.56 2.75 7.17
N ASP A 103 -7.79 2.83 7.66
CA ASP A 103 -8.13 3.37 8.98
C ASP A 103 -8.82 2.27 9.79
N GLY A 104 -8.39 2.11 11.05
CA GLY A 104 -8.95 1.13 11.98
C GLY A 104 -9.45 1.74 13.29
N GLU A 105 -9.42 3.07 13.42
CA GLU A 105 -9.83 3.76 14.65
C GLU A 105 -11.09 4.60 14.44
N LEU A 106 -11.25 5.20 13.25
CA LEU A 106 -12.31 6.15 12.99
C LEU A 106 -13.58 5.48 12.42
N PRO A 107 -14.76 5.84 12.94
CA PRO A 107 -16.02 5.42 12.34
C PRO A 107 -16.16 5.90 10.89
N ALA A 108 -16.75 5.06 10.03
CA ALA A 108 -16.95 5.37 8.62
C ALA A 108 -17.69 6.70 8.36
N PRO A 109 -18.74 7.08 9.12
CA PRO A 109 -19.40 8.39 8.93
C PRO A 109 -18.46 9.58 9.14
N THR A 110 -17.58 9.52 10.15
CA THR A 110 -16.59 10.56 10.38
C THR A 110 -15.59 10.63 9.23
N LEU A 111 -15.20 9.49 8.65
CA LEU A 111 -14.34 9.49 7.46
C LEU A 111 -15.05 10.10 6.25
N GLN A 112 -16.34 9.82 6.04
CA GLN A 112 -17.16 10.45 4.99
C GLN A 112 -17.23 11.97 5.17
N GLU A 113 -17.52 12.45 6.37
CA GLU A 113 -17.54 13.90 6.66
C GLU A 113 -16.21 14.55 6.29
N ARG A 114 -15.09 13.93 6.66
CA ARG A 114 -13.75 14.43 6.31
C ARG A 114 -13.53 14.42 4.81
N LEU A 115 -13.98 13.40 4.10
CA LEU A 115 -13.78 13.27 2.65
C LEU A 115 -14.76 14.09 1.82
N SER A 116 -15.90 14.51 2.36
CA SER A 116 -16.98 15.20 1.64
C SER A 116 -16.53 16.43 0.82
N VAL A 117 -15.46 17.10 1.27
CA VAL A 117 -14.87 18.26 0.59
C VAL A 117 -13.85 17.89 -0.50
N ARG A 118 -13.67 16.59 -0.80
CA ARG A 118 -12.62 16.04 -1.68
C ARG A 118 -13.22 15.09 -2.72
N ASN A 119 -12.81 15.21 -3.98
CA ASN A 119 -13.32 14.38 -5.08
C ASN A 119 -12.47 13.09 -5.24
N LEU A 120 -12.59 12.15 -4.30
CA LEU A 120 -11.88 10.86 -4.29
C LEU A 120 -12.87 9.71 -4.56
N ARG A 121 -12.41 8.67 -5.26
CA ARG A 121 -13.10 7.38 -5.26
C ARG A 121 -12.77 6.64 -3.97
N VAL A 122 -13.80 6.20 -3.26
CA VAL A 122 -13.67 5.42 -2.02
C VAL A 122 -14.16 4.00 -2.30
N VAL A 123 -13.37 3.02 -1.89
CA VAL A 123 -13.78 1.61 -1.83
C VAL A 123 -14.00 1.31 -0.36
N TYR A 124 -15.22 0.91 0.00
CA TYR A 124 -15.63 0.60 1.36
C TYR A 124 -16.35 -0.76 1.36
N ARG A 125 -16.08 -1.58 2.37
CA ARG A 125 -16.74 -2.88 2.59
C ARG A 125 -17.30 -2.87 4.01
N GLU A 126 -18.59 -3.10 4.14
CA GLU A 126 -19.22 -3.33 5.44
C GLU A 126 -18.82 -4.71 5.97
N VAL A 127 -18.58 -4.78 7.27
CA VAL A 127 -18.44 -6.05 7.99
C VAL A 127 -19.76 -6.19 8.74
N ASP A 128 -20.56 -7.17 8.34
CA ASP A 128 -21.84 -7.53 8.98
C ASP A 128 -21.67 -7.94 10.45
#